data_AF-A0A8J7DQU8-F1
#
_entry.id   AF-A0A8J7DQU8-F1
#
_cell.length_a   1.000
_cell.length_b   1.000
_cell.length_c   1.000
_cell.angle_alpha   90.00
_cell.angle_beta   90.00
_cell.angle_gamma   90.00
#
_symmetry.space_group_name_H-M   'P 1'
#
loop_
_entity.id
_entity.type
_entity.pdbx_description
1 polymer ?
#
loop_
_entity_poly.entity_id
_entity_poly.type
_entity_poly.pdbx_seq_one_letter_code
_entity_poly.pdbx_strand_id
1 'polypeptide(L)'
;MDLSKPSECFWHCSVQLSSSKAVSVANDLTFEELHKLVVSPWLSGTPFVISGTIVRSSAQVVKIRVAHTDKPMEYYAKAYNERMRVQGIADMSTNRRLLPFSHGTDLTFELLFSGAKLAAPEPDEALVEQLCRRLPQSARILGMRSRKGKASYEINDEYDVQDLLHALIRSYIKYSVQEDPLPKVAGAKSSRADISIEDLGILIELKYVHGPDDQKRLFEEFSQDLVLYAQWKPLKTLIYVIYNSADLRDPEALEKLSSETEINGKRFAVKVVLV
;
A
#
# COMPACT_ATOMS: atom_id res chain seq x y z
N MET A 1 21.53 -10.82 -4.49
CA MET A 1 22.74 -10.01 -4.25
C MET A 1 22.48 -9.16 -3.03
N ASP A 2 23.42 -9.08 -2.08
CA ASP A 2 23.28 -8.20 -0.92
C ASP A 2 23.63 -6.75 -1.33
N LEU A 3 22.63 -5.89 -1.41
CA LEU A 3 22.80 -4.49 -1.80
C LEU A 3 23.39 -3.62 -0.67
N SER A 4 23.59 -4.17 0.54
CA SER A 4 24.33 -3.48 1.61
C SER A 4 25.84 -3.40 1.31
N LYS A 5 26.33 -4.27 0.43
CA LYS A 5 27.70 -4.28 -0.11
C LYS A 5 27.67 -4.62 -1.61
N PRO A 6 27.27 -3.66 -2.46
CA PRO A 6 27.16 -3.90 -3.88
C PRO A 6 28.53 -4.14 -4.52
N SER A 7 28.60 -5.04 -5.50
CA SER A 7 29.78 -5.21 -6.34
C SER A 7 30.15 -3.89 -7.02
N GLU A 8 31.43 -3.61 -7.14
CA GLU A 8 31.89 -2.33 -7.65
C GLU A 8 31.72 -2.16 -9.17
N CYS A 9 31.70 -3.25 -9.96
CA CYS A 9 31.77 -3.21 -11.42
C CYS A 9 30.65 -4.02 -12.10
N PHE A 10 30.55 -3.87 -13.43
CA PHE A 10 29.68 -4.64 -14.33
C PHE A 10 28.17 -4.45 -14.12
N TRP A 11 27.79 -3.19 -13.89
CA TRP A 11 26.40 -2.78 -13.88
C TRP A 11 25.93 -2.32 -15.25
N HIS A 12 24.71 -2.67 -15.60
CA HIS A 12 24.12 -2.36 -16.90
C HIS A 12 22.76 -1.73 -16.71
N CYS A 13 22.46 -0.69 -17.49
CA CYS A 13 21.14 -0.07 -17.53
C CYS A 13 20.63 0.03 -18.97
N SER A 14 19.37 -0.36 -19.20
CA SER A 14 18.69 -0.16 -20.48
C SER A 14 17.44 0.66 -20.28
N VAL A 15 17.17 1.61 -21.18
CA VAL A 15 15.96 2.43 -21.17
C VAL A 15 15.33 2.48 -22.55
N GLN A 16 14.00 2.45 -22.58
CA GLN A 16 13.18 2.63 -23.77
C GLN A 16 12.14 3.72 -23.48
N LEU A 17 12.14 4.75 -24.32
CA LEU A 17 11.18 5.85 -24.22
C LEU A 17 9.93 5.58 -25.05
N SER A 18 8.81 6.20 -24.70
CA SER A 18 7.55 6.11 -25.48
C SER A 18 7.67 6.70 -26.89
N SER A 19 8.61 7.63 -27.10
CA SER A 19 8.86 8.27 -28.39
C SER A 19 9.71 7.45 -29.36
N SER A 20 10.29 6.31 -28.94
CA SER A 20 11.18 5.51 -29.79
C SER A 20 11.11 4.02 -29.48
N LYS A 21 11.19 3.18 -30.52
CA LYS A 21 11.35 1.74 -30.34
C LYS A 21 12.80 1.34 -30.02
N ALA A 22 13.76 2.24 -30.17
CA ALA A 22 15.16 1.97 -29.86
C ALA A 22 15.38 1.88 -28.34
N VAL A 23 16.21 0.92 -27.93
CA VAL A 23 16.63 0.75 -26.53
C VAL A 23 18.02 1.34 -26.37
N SER A 24 18.14 2.31 -25.48
CA SER A 24 19.42 2.92 -25.11
C SER A 24 20.02 2.14 -23.95
N VAL A 25 21.28 1.76 -24.07
CA VAL A 25 21.94 0.86 -23.12
C VAL A 25 23.23 1.49 -22.63
N ALA A 26 23.50 1.46 -21.33
CA ALA A 26 24.81 1.66 -20.73
C ALA A 26 25.26 0.32 -20.13
N ASN A 27 26.51 -0.09 -20.39
CA ASN A 27 27.06 -1.35 -19.93
C ASN A 27 28.32 -1.08 -19.11
N ASP A 28 28.69 -2.05 -18.29
CA ASP A 28 29.96 -2.10 -17.56
C ASP A 28 30.23 -0.88 -16.66
N LEU A 29 29.15 -0.27 -16.13
CA LEU A 29 29.23 0.81 -15.17
C LEU A 29 29.77 0.29 -13.83
N THR A 30 30.48 1.15 -13.11
CA THR A 30 30.65 0.97 -11.67
C THR A 30 29.32 1.18 -10.94
N PHE A 31 29.21 0.66 -9.71
CA PHE A 31 28.01 0.93 -8.90
C PHE A 31 27.84 2.43 -8.62
N GLU A 32 28.93 3.16 -8.38
CA GLU A 32 28.90 4.61 -8.17
C GLU A 32 28.39 5.35 -9.42
N GLU A 33 28.87 4.98 -10.60
CA GLU A 33 28.40 5.57 -11.87
C GLU A 33 26.94 5.24 -12.14
N LEU A 34 26.51 3.99 -11.96
CA LEU A 34 25.11 3.61 -12.07
C LEU A 34 24.25 4.45 -11.10
N HIS A 35 24.71 4.58 -9.86
CA HIS A 35 23.97 5.28 -8.83
C HIS A 35 23.84 6.77 -9.13
N LYS A 36 24.94 7.41 -9.55
CA LYS A 36 24.98 8.84 -9.88
C LYS A 36 24.24 9.18 -11.18
N LEU A 37 24.36 8.34 -12.20
CA LEU A 37 23.82 8.62 -13.54
C LEU A 37 22.37 8.17 -13.73
N VAL A 38 21.92 7.15 -13.00
CA VAL A 38 20.61 6.55 -13.21
C VAL A 38 19.80 6.53 -11.92
N VAL A 39 20.30 5.91 -10.86
CA VAL A 39 19.49 5.64 -9.66
C VAL A 39 19.09 6.93 -8.95
N SER A 40 20.05 7.79 -8.60
CA SER A 40 19.77 9.04 -7.89
C SER A 40 18.84 9.94 -8.70
N PRO A 41 19.10 10.21 -10.01
CA PRO A 41 18.20 11.04 -10.79
C PRO A 41 16.80 10.46 -10.97
N TRP A 42 16.70 9.14 -11.14
CA TRP A 42 15.41 8.44 -11.23
C TRP A 42 14.57 8.65 -9.97
N LEU A 43 15.17 8.44 -8.80
CA LEU A 43 14.50 8.56 -7.51
C LEU A 43 14.15 10.02 -7.15
N SER A 44 14.99 10.99 -7.52
CA SER A 44 14.73 12.41 -7.29
C SER A 44 13.84 13.06 -8.34
N GLY A 45 13.39 12.31 -9.36
CA GLY A 45 12.59 12.85 -10.46
C GLY A 45 13.33 13.87 -11.34
N THR A 46 14.67 13.88 -11.30
CA THR A 46 15.49 14.82 -12.09
C THR A 46 15.90 14.20 -13.43
N PRO A 47 16.08 15.00 -14.49
CA PRO A 47 16.52 14.49 -15.78
C PRO A 47 17.89 13.81 -15.74
N PHE A 48 18.06 12.75 -16.54
CA PHE A 48 19.34 12.05 -16.69
C PHE A 48 19.57 11.55 -18.11
N VAL A 49 20.79 11.08 -18.41
CA VAL A 49 21.20 10.67 -19.76
C VAL A 49 21.74 9.25 -19.75
N ILE A 50 21.23 8.41 -20.66
CA ILE A 50 21.77 7.07 -20.92
C ILE A 50 22.17 7.00 -22.40
N SER A 51 23.46 6.82 -22.68
CA SER A 51 24.02 6.67 -24.03
C SER A 51 23.46 7.70 -25.03
N GLY A 52 23.46 8.98 -24.64
CA GLY A 52 22.99 10.10 -25.47
C GLY A 52 21.47 10.31 -25.49
N THR A 53 20.69 9.42 -24.86
CA THR A 53 19.24 9.58 -24.71
C THR A 53 18.92 10.32 -23.42
N ILE A 54 18.27 11.49 -23.53
CA ILE A 54 17.84 12.29 -22.39
C ILE A 54 16.49 11.76 -21.88
N VAL A 55 16.46 11.30 -20.63
CA VAL A 55 15.24 10.93 -19.91
C VAL A 55 14.82 12.14 -19.08
N ARG A 56 13.79 12.88 -19.53
CA ARG A 56 13.34 14.10 -18.82
C ARG A 56 12.45 13.80 -17.62
N SER A 57 11.70 12.70 -17.67
CA SER A 57 10.77 12.26 -16.64
C SER A 57 10.53 10.77 -16.77
N SER A 58 10.30 10.07 -15.65
CA SER A 58 9.92 8.66 -15.61
C SER A 58 8.63 8.37 -16.38
N ALA A 59 7.72 9.35 -16.53
CA ALA A 59 6.49 9.21 -17.31
C ALA A 59 6.73 8.95 -18.81
N GLN A 60 7.91 9.27 -19.34
CA GLN A 60 8.27 9.03 -20.73
C GLN A 60 8.87 7.63 -20.95
N VAL A 61 9.11 6.87 -19.88
CA VAL A 61 9.82 5.60 -19.93
C VAL A 61 8.81 4.45 -20.02
N VAL A 62 8.87 3.70 -21.13
CA VAL A 62 8.05 2.50 -21.32
C VAL A 62 8.69 1.28 -20.68
N LYS A 63 10.03 1.22 -20.70
CA LYS A 63 10.79 0.12 -20.11
C LYS A 63 12.13 0.63 -19.61
N ILE A 64 12.47 0.28 -18.37
CA ILE A 64 13.82 0.45 -17.82
C ILE A 64 14.25 -0.88 -17.21
N ARG A 65 15.53 -1.20 -17.31
CA ARG A 65 16.13 -2.35 -16.64
C ARG A 65 17.49 -1.98 -16.06
N VAL A 66 17.80 -2.51 -14.89
CA VAL A 66 19.12 -2.47 -14.27
C VAL A 66 19.51 -3.91 -13.97
N ALA A 67 20.69 -4.32 -14.43
CA ALA A 67 21.19 -5.67 -14.21
C ALA A 67 22.66 -5.64 -13.77
N HIS A 68 23.04 -6.62 -12.96
CA HIS A 68 24.43 -6.88 -12.56
C HIS A 68 24.90 -8.22 -13.10
N THR A 69 26.13 -8.27 -13.61
CA THR A 69 26.80 -9.48 -14.10
C THR A 69 28.13 -9.72 -13.40
N ASP A 70 28.61 -10.96 -13.37
CA ASP A 70 29.92 -11.32 -12.82
C ASP A 70 31.09 -11.01 -13.78
N LYS A 71 30.78 -10.81 -15.06
CA LYS A 71 31.73 -10.50 -16.14
C LYS A 71 31.30 -9.24 -16.90
N PRO A 72 32.20 -8.57 -17.64
CA PRO A 72 31.83 -7.45 -18.48
C PRO A 72 31.00 -7.87 -19.70
N MET A 73 30.34 -6.92 -20.36
CA MET A 73 29.52 -7.15 -21.55
C MET A 73 30.27 -7.91 -22.66
N GLU A 74 31.56 -7.60 -22.86
CA GLU A 74 32.38 -8.25 -23.89
C GLU A 74 32.51 -9.77 -23.70
N TYR A 75 32.51 -10.25 -22.46
CA TYR A 75 32.56 -11.69 -22.17
C TYR A 75 31.33 -12.41 -22.74
N TYR A 76 30.13 -11.88 -22.47
CA TYR A 76 28.88 -12.45 -22.98
C TYR A 76 28.79 -12.33 -24.50
N ALA A 77 29.29 -11.23 -25.08
CA ALA A 77 29.36 -11.05 -26.53
C ALA A 77 30.26 -12.09 -27.20
N LYS A 78 31.44 -12.36 -26.65
CA LYS A 78 32.36 -13.40 -27.14
C LYS A 78 31.75 -14.80 -27.04
N ALA A 79 31.17 -15.14 -25.88
CA ALA A 79 30.51 -16.42 -25.68
C ALA A 79 29.34 -16.64 -26.64
N TYR A 80 28.54 -15.61 -26.88
CA TYR A 80 27.45 -15.64 -27.86
C TYR A 80 27.97 -15.84 -29.29
N ASN A 81 28.94 -15.04 -29.72
CA ASN A 81 29.52 -15.13 -31.06
C ASN A 81 30.16 -16.51 -31.30
N GLU A 82 30.87 -17.06 -30.31
CA GLU A 82 31.46 -18.39 -30.42
C GLU A 82 30.39 -19.47 -30.55
N ARG A 83 29.31 -19.39 -29.76
CA ARG A 83 28.17 -20.30 -29.90
C ARG A 83 27.54 -20.23 -31.29
N MET A 84 27.32 -19.02 -31.82
CA MET A 84 26.78 -18.85 -33.18
C MET A 84 27.73 -19.40 -34.24
N ARG A 85 29.04 -19.17 -34.08
CA ARG A 85 30.09 -19.70 -34.97
C ARG A 85 30.10 -21.23 -34.98
N VAL A 86 30.05 -21.88 -33.82
CA VAL A 86 29.98 -23.34 -33.69
C VAL A 86 28.71 -23.91 -34.36
N GLN A 87 27.61 -23.15 -34.33
CA GLN A 87 26.36 -23.51 -34.98
C GLN A 87 26.31 -23.14 -36.48
N GLY A 88 27.36 -22.53 -37.02
CA GLY A 88 27.40 -22.07 -38.42
C GLY A 88 26.45 -20.91 -38.73
N ILE A 89 26.01 -20.16 -37.72
CA ILE A 89 25.06 -19.06 -37.85
C ILE A 89 25.79 -17.72 -37.92
N ALA A 90 25.55 -16.94 -38.97
CA ALA A 90 26.02 -15.57 -39.09
C ALA A 90 24.96 -14.58 -38.56
N ASP A 91 24.93 -14.36 -37.24
CA ASP A 91 23.94 -13.45 -36.63
C ASP A 91 24.40 -11.99 -36.61
N MET A 92 23.87 -11.20 -37.54
CA MET A 92 24.11 -9.75 -37.64
C MET A 92 23.04 -8.90 -36.93
N SER A 93 21.98 -9.52 -36.41
CA SER A 93 20.78 -8.84 -35.92
C SER A 93 20.80 -8.57 -34.42
N THR A 94 21.43 -9.45 -33.64
CA THR A 94 21.41 -9.34 -32.18
C THR A 94 22.26 -8.16 -31.70
N ASN A 95 21.67 -7.29 -30.90
CA ASN A 95 22.42 -6.25 -30.20
C ASN A 95 23.18 -6.85 -29.01
N ARG A 96 24.51 -6.97 -29.15
CA ARG A 96 25.39 -7.57 -28.13
C ARG A 96 25.31 -6.86 -26.77
N ARG A 97 25.02 -5.56 -26.76
CA ARG A 97 24.88 -4.74 -25.54
C ARG A 97 23.72 -5.17 -24.64
N LEU A 98 22.73 -5.88 -25.19
CA LEU A 98 21.58 -6.40 -24.44
C LEU A 98 21.82 -7.78 -23.82
N LEU A 99 22.89 -8.50 -24.21
CA LEU A 99 23.19 -9.84 -23.71
C LEU A 99 23.36 -9.92 -22.18
N PRO A 100 23.97 -8.93 -21.50
CA PRO A 100 24.06 -8.95 -20.03
C PRO A 100 22.70 -9.06 -19.33
N PHE A 101 21.63 -8.49 -19.89
CA PHE A 101 20.31 -8.52 -19.27
C PHE A 101 19.59 -9.88 -19.37
N SER A 102 20.15 -10.82 -20.12
CA SER A 102 19.67 -12.21 -20.19
C SER A 102 20.51 -13.17 -19.34
N HIS A 103 21.66 -12.72 -18.83
CA HIS A 103 22.60 -13.55 -18.07
C HIS A 103 22.84 -13.02 -16.64
N GLY A 104 22.60 -11.73 -16.40
CA GLY A 104 22.78 -11.07 -15.13
C GLY A 104 21.57 -11.16 -14.21
N THR A 105 21.77 -10.76 -12.96
CA THR A 105 20.69 -10.57 -11.99
C THR A 105 20.00 -9.25 -12.28
N ASP A 106 18.70 -9.28 -12.56
CA ASP A 106 17.86 -8.09 -12.69
C ASP A 106 17.61 -7.50 -11.30
N LEU A 107 17.99 -6.24 -11.11
CA LEU A 107 17.87 -5.50 -9.84
C LEU A 107 17.12 -4.18 -10.06
N THR A 108 16.31 -4.13 -11.12
CA THR A 108 15.58 -2.92 -11.51
C THR A 108 14.67 -2.45 -10.39
N PHE A 109 13.91 -3.37 -9.80
CA PHE A 109 12.96 -3.04 -8.74
C PHE A 109 13.71 -2.51 -7.51
N GLU A 110 14.74 -3.21 -7.07
CA GLU A 110 15.51 -2.96 -5.86
C GLU A 110 16.31 -1.66 -5.89
N LEU A 111 16.64 -1.16 -7.09
CA LEU A 111 17.43 0.07 -7.23
C LEU A 111 16.57 1.26 -7.61
N LEU A 112 15.56 1.08 -8.47
CA LEU A 112 14.80 2.19 -9.04
C LEU A 112 13.40 2.36 -8.43
N PHE A 113 12.85 1.31 -7.85
CA PHE A 113 11.46 1.29 -7.40
C PHE A 113 11.30 0.97 -5.91
N SER A 114 12.31 0.38 -5.28
CA SER A 114 12.36 0.16 -3.83
C SER A 114 13.10 1.26 -3.09
N GLY A 115 13.35 2.40 -3.75
CA GLY A 115 14.17 3.51 -3.28
C GLY A 115 14.03 3.77 -1.78
N ALA A 116 15.17 3.68 -1.10
CA ALA A 116 15.47 4.19 0.24
C ALA A 116 14.25 4.35 1.14
N LYS A 117 13.67 3.26 1.67
CA LYS A 117 12.67 3.35 2.74
C LYS A 117 11.69 4.51 2.46
N LEU A 118 11.11 4.56 1.26
CA LEU A 118 9.74 5.06 1.16
C LEU A 118 9.00 4.17 2.15
N ALA A 119 8.91 4.63 3.40
CA ALA A 119 7.91 4.13 4.30
C ALA A 119 6.66 4.15 3.43
N ALA A 120 6.03 2.98 3.24
CA ALA A 120 4.63 3.01 2.81
C ALA A 120 4.01 4.14 3.63
N PRO A 121 3.38 5.15 2.99
CA PRO A 121 2.99 6.38 3.67
C PRO A 121 2.44 5.98 5.02
N GLU A 122 3.07 6.49 6.09
CA GLU A 122 2.74 6.07 7.44
C GLU A 122 1.22 6.10 7.52
N PRO A 123 0.58 4.98 7.89
CA PRO A 123 -0.85 4.84 7.77
C PRO A 123 -1.50 6.02 8.48
N ASP A 124 -2.36 6.74 7.79
CA ASP A 124 -3.02 7.93 8.30
C ASP A 124 -4.52 7.70 8.45
N GLU A 125 -5.21 8.71 8.97
CA GLU A 125 -6.67 8.67 9.12
C GLU A 125 -7.38 8.40 7.79
N ALA A 126 -6.89 8.96 6.68
CA ALA A 126 -7.51 8.80 5.36
C ALA A 126 -7.43 7.33 4.89
N LEU A 127 -6.33 6.64 5.15
CA LEU A 127 -6.22 5.21 4.89
C LEU A 127 -7.22 4.41 5.73
N VAL A 128 -7.35 4.70 7.03
CA VAL A 128 -8.30 4.00 7.91
C VAL A 128 -9.74 4.18 7.40
N GLU A 129 -10.13 5.42 7.08
CA GLU A 129 -11.46 5.71 6.53
C GLU A 129 -11.69 4.96 5.21
N GLN A 130 -10.68 4.92 4.33
CA GLN A 130 -10.76 4.18 3.07
C GLN A 130 -10.92 2.67 3.29
N LEU A 131 -10.24 2.08 4.29
CA LEU A 131 -10.40 0.68 4.64
C LEU A 131 -11.82 0.39 5.15
N CYS A 132 -12.38 1.26 6.01
CA CYS A 132 -13.78 1.17 6.44
C CYS A 132 -14.73 1.18 5.24
N ARG A 133 -14.56 2.13 4.29
CA ARG A 133 -15.37 2.23 3.07
C ARG A 133 -15.24 1.02 2.13
N ARG A 134 -14.13 0.27 2.22
CA ARG A 134 -13.85 -0.92 1.40
C ARG A 134 -14.29 -2.24 2.05
N LEU A 135 -14.87 -2.16 3.26
CA LEU A 135 -15.31 -3.32 4.03
C LEU A 135 -16.34 -4.19 3.28
N PRO A 136 -17.40 -3.63 2.63
CA PRO A 136 -18.38 -4.45 1.90
C PRO A 136 -17.77 -5.24 0.74
N GLN A 137 -16.79 -4.69 0.04
CA GLN A 137 -16.13 -5.40 -1.06
C GLN A 137 -15.28 -6.56 -0.55
N SER A 138 -14.65 -6.39 0.60
CA SER A 138 -13.90 -7.45 1.28
C SER A 138 -14.83 -8.56 1.77
N ALA A 139 -15.93 -8.19 2.43
CA ALA A 139 -16.97 -9.11 2.87
C ALA A 139 -17.54 -9.94 1.70
N ARG A 140 -17.87 -9.29 0.58
CA ARG A 140 -18.40 -9.94 -0.62
C ARG A 140 -17.46 -11.01 -1.18
N ILE A 141 -16.15 -10.76 -1.19
CA ILE A 141 -15.15 -11.74 -1.67
C ILE A 141 -15.16 -13.00 -0.79
N LEU A 142 -15.29 -12.84 0.53
CA LEU A 142 -15.32 -13.95 1.48
C LEU A 142 -16.67 -14.66 1.52
N GLY A 143 -17.76 -13.94 1.25
CA GLY A 143 -19.12 -14.49 1.14
C GLY A 143 -19.40 -15.23 -0.18
N MET A 144 -18.73 -14.86 -1.28
CA MET A 144 -18.93 -15.45 -2.62
C MET A 144 -17.71 -16.27 -3.07
N ARG A 145 -17.46 -17.41 -2.42
CA ARG A 145 -16.28 -18.24 -2.70
C ARG A 145 -16.48 -19.08 -3.97
N SER A 146 -15.54 -18.98 -4.91
CA SER A 146 -15.62 -19.66 -6.22
C SER A 146 -15.31 -21.16 -6.21
N ARG A 147 -14.66 -21.67 -5.14
CA ARG A 147 -14.25 -23.08 -5.07
C ARG A 147 -15.34 -23.95 -4.45
N LYS A 148 -15.79 -24.97 -5.19
CA LYS A 148 -16.80 -25.94 -4.75
C LYS A 148 -16.42 -26.58 -3.40
N GLY A 149 -17.40 -26.66 -2.49
CA GLY A 149 -17.26 -27.28 -1.16
C GLY A 149 -16.55 -26.41 -0.11
N LYS A 150 -16.31 -25.12 -0.39
CA LYS A 150 -15.81 -24.18 0.62
C LYS A 150 -16.97 -23.39 1.23
N ALA A 151 -17.08 -23.43 2.56
CA ALA A 151 -18.02 -22.60 3.30
C ALA A 151 -17.68 -21.11 3.13
N SER A 152 -18.72 -20.30 2.94
CA SER A 152 -18.62 -18.85 2.90
C SER A 152 -18.33 -18.28 4.29
N TYR A 153 -17.69 -17.11 4.33
CA TYR A 153 -17.69 -16.28 5.53
C TYR A 153 -19.01 -15.51 5.53
N GLU A 154 -19.90 -15.83 6.47
CA GLU A 154 -21.17 -15.14 6.65
C GLU A 154 -21.00 -14.06 7.69
N ILE A 155 -21.56 -12.88 7.41
CA ILE A 155 -21.63 -11.78 8.37
C ILE A 155 -23.07 -11.76 8.88
N ASN A 156 -23.26 -12.07 10.16
CA ASN A 156 -24.57 -12.17 10.78
C ASN A 156 -24.79 -11.10 11.85
N ASP A 157 -23.71 -10.59 12.45
CA ASP A 157 -23.75 -9.61 13.51
C ASP A 157 -22.55 -8.65 13.48
N GLU A 158 -22.51 -7.78 14.49
CA GLU A 158 -21.49 -6.75 14.68
C GLU A 158 -20.08 -7.34 14.90
N TYR A 159 -19.98 -8.47 15.60
CA TYR A 159 -18.68 -9.10 15.87
C TYR A 159 -18.06 -9.70 14.61
N ASP A 160 -18.86 -10.30 13.72
CA ASP A 160 -18.39 -10.80 12.43
C ASP A 160 -17.79 -9.68 11.56
N VAL A 161 -18.40 -8.49 11.61
CA VAL A 161 -17.92 -7.29 10.90
C VAL A 161 -16.67 -6.73 11.57
N GLN A 162 -16.64 -6.69 12.91
CA GLN A 162 -15.52 -6.20 13.71
C GLN A 162 -14.26 -7.03 13.43
N ASP A 163 -14.36 -8.37 13.42
CA ASP A 163 -13.25 -9.28 13.12
C ASP A 163 -12.70 -9.05 11.70
N LEU A 164 -13.59 -8.90 10.72
CA LEU A 164 -13.18 -8.63 9.34
C LEU A 164 -12.50 -7.26 9.21
N LEU A 165 -13.08 -6.22 9.81
CA LEU A 165 -12.52 -4.87 9.77
C LEU A 165 -11.16 -4.82 10.47
N HIS A 166 -11.02 -5.46 11.62
CA HIS A 166 -9.75 -5.55 12.33
C HIS A 166 -8.69 -6.28 11.51
N ALA A 167 -9.05 -7.37 10.83
CA ALA A 167 -8.14 -8.08 9.92
C ALA A 167 -7.66 -7.19 8.76
N LEU A 168 -8.55 -6.38 8.18
CA LEU A 168 -8.19 -5.42 7.13
C LEU A 168 -7.25 -4.33 7.64
N ILE A 169 -7.57 -3.73 8.80
CA ILE A 169 -6.75 -2.70 9.43
C ILE A 169 -5.36 -3.27 9.74
N ARG A 170 -5.28 -4.46 10.31
CA ARG A 170 -4.02 -5.12 10.67
C ARG A 170 -3.09 -5.40 9.50
N SER A 171 -3.62 -5.45 8.29
CA SER A 171 -2.81 -5.64 7.09
C SER A 171 -1.98 -4.41 6.70
N TYR A 172 -2.35 -3.23 7.19
CA TYR A 172 -1.64 -1.95 6.94
C TYR A 172 -1.11 -1.30 8.22
N ILE A 173 -1.79 -1.50 9.35
CA ILE A 173 -1.49 -0.88 10.63
C ILE A 173 -1.05 -1.96 11.61
N LYS A 174 0.24 -1.92 11.97
CA LYS A 174 0.86 -2.94 12.82
C LYS A 174 0.29 -2.94 14.25
N TYR A 175 -0.11 -1.77 14.76
CA TYR A 175 -0.57 -1.58 16.14
C TYR A 175 -1.99 -1.03 16.15
N SER A 176 -2.92 -1.95 16.31
CA SER A 176 -4.35 -1.81 16.55
C SER A 176 -4.74 -2.76 17.68
N VAL A 177 -5.69 -2.37 18.53
CA VAL A 177 -6.21 -3.21 19.61
C VAL A 177 -7.70 -3.37 19.39
N GLN A 178 -8.18 -4.61 19.31
CA GLN A 178 -9.61 -4.90 19.30
C GLN A 178 -10.07 -5.05 20.76
N GLU A 179 -11.29 -4.59 21.07
CA GLU A 179 -11.86 -4.64 22.42
C GLU A 179 -11.00 -3.89 23.47
N ASP A 180 -10.46 -2.73 23.10
CA ASP A 180 -9.49 -2.00 23.94
C ASP A 180 -10.15 -1.44 25.20
N PRO A 181 -9.74 -1.86 26.41
CA PRO A 181 -10.30 -1.35 27.65
C PRO A 181 -10.05 0.15 27.83
N LEU A 182 -11.13 0.90 28.04
CA LEU A 182 -11.01 2.33 28.31
C LEU A 182 -10.68 2.59 29.79
N PRO A 183 -10.04 3.74 30.10
CA PRO A 183 -9.75 4.12 31.47
C PRO A 183 -11.01 4.04 32.34
N LYS A 184 -10.92 3.32 33.46
CA LYS A 184 -12.06 3.18 34.38
C LYS A 184 -12.38 4.52 35.02
N VAL A 185 -13.62 4.96 34.86
CA VAL A 185 -14.21 5.99 35.74
C VAL A 185 -14.65 5.30 37.03
N ALA A 186 -14.35 5.91 38.18
CA ALA A 186 -14.79 5.41 39.47
C ALA A 186 -16.33 5.27 39.48
N GLY A 187 -16.83 4.04 39.69
CA GLY A 187 -18.27 3.74 39.74
C GLY A 187 -18.92 3.36 38.40
N ALA A 188 -18.21 3.39 37.28
CA ALA A 188 -18.73 2.96 35.97
C ALA A 188 -18.39 1.49 35.65
N LYS A 189 -19.23 0.84 34.83
CA LYS A 189 -18.90 -0.47 34.24
C LYS A 189 -17.65 -0.33 33.36
N SER A 190 -16.89 -1.42 33.24
CA SER A 190 -15.79 -1.48 32.27
C SER A 190 -16.35 -1.27 30.87
N SER A 191 -15.85 -0.27 30.17
CA SER A 191 -16.18 -0.01 28.76
C SER A 191 -14.98 -0.31 27.87
N ARG A 192 -15.26 -0.55 26.59
CA ARG A 192 -14.28 -0.89 25.58
C ARG A 192 -14.64 -0.16 24.29
N ALA A 193 -13.63 0.13 23.48
CA ALA A 193 -13.85 0.53 22.09
C ALA A 193 -13.61 -0.69 21.19
N ASP A 194 -14.35 -0.79 20.09
CA ASP A 194 -14.28 -1.96 19.22
C ASP A 194 -12.89 -2.13 18.61
N ILE A 195 -12.31 -1.04 18.08
CA ILE A 195 -10.92 -1.00 17.59
C ILE A 195 -10.30 0.34 17.97
N SER A 196 -9.11 0.30 18.59
CA SER A 196 -8.27 1.47 18.85
C SER A 196 -6.97 1.44 18.03
N ILE A 197 -6.53 2.61 17.58
CA ILE A 197 -5.24 2.84 16.93
C ILE A 197 -4.57 4.03 17.64
N GLU A 198 -3.88 3.74 18.74
CA GLU A 198 -3.30 4.75 19.63
C GLU A 198 -2.32 5.69 18.92
N ASP A 199 -1.45 5.16 18.04
CA ASP A 199 -0.46 5.93 17.29
C ASP A 199 -1.09 7.03 16.43
N LEU A 200 -2.30 6.77 15.90
CA LEU A 200 -3.06 7.72 15.09
C LEU A 200 -4.09 8.51 15.90
N GLY A 201 -4.34 8.12 17.16
CA GLY A 201 -5.41 8.69 17.98
C GLY A 201 -6.80 8.38 17.43
N ILE A 202 -6.98 7.22 16.80
CA ILE A 202 -8.26 6.84 16.18
C ILE A 202 -8.95 5.79 17.03
N LEU A 203 -10.23 6.02 17.32
CA LEU A 203 -11.17 4.97 17.73
C LEU A 203 -12.11 4.68 16.58
N ILE A 204 -12.42 3.41 16.40
CA ILE A 204 -13.43 2.96 15.46
C ILE A 204 -14.52 2.30 16.29
N GLU A 205 -15.74 2.82 16.15
CA GLU A 205 -16.96 2.20 16.66
C GLU A 205 -17.70 1.61 15.48
N LEU A 206 -18.14 0.37 15.61
CA LEU A 206 -18.82 -0.36 14.57
C LEU A 206 -20.25 -0.69 15.01
N LYS A 207 -21.23 -0.37 14.17
CA LYS A 207 -22.63 -0.73 14.39
C LYS A 207 -23.16 -1.59 13.26
N TYR A 208 -23.79 -2.70 13.60
CA TYR A 208 -24.51 -3.53 12.64
C TYR A 208 -25.99 -3.13 12.57
N VAL A 209 -26.50 -2.92 11.35
CA VAL A 209 -27.93 -2.66 11.10
C VAL A 209 -28.66 -3.97 10.80
N HIS A 210 -29.64 -4.30 11.62
CA HIS A 210 -30.57 -5.41 11.40
C HIS A 210 -31.81 -4.98 10.61
N GLY A 211 -32.14 -3.69 10.61
CA GLY A 211 -33.27 -3.16 9.85
C GLY A 211 -33.61 -1.70 10.16
N PRO A 212 -34.74 -1.21 9.63
CA PRO A 212 -35.05 0.22 9.59
C PRO A 212 -35.26 0.87 10.97
N ASP A 213 -35.63 0.09 11.99
CA ASP A 213 -35.89 0.60 13.33
C ASP A 213 -34.62 0.87 14.14
N ASP A 214 -33.46 0.37 13.68
CA ASP A 214 -32.17 0.62 14.34
C ASP A 214 -31.73 2.07 14.28
N GLN A 215 -32.26 2.87 13.35
CA GLN A 215 -31.85 4.26 13.19
C GLN A 215 -31.99 5.07 14.49
N LYS A 216 -33.07 4.85 15.24
CA LYS A 216 -33.29 5.53 16.52
C LYS A 216 -32.25 5.12 17.57
N ARG A 217 -31.98 3.80 17.66
CA ARG A 217 -30.98 3.22 18.55
C ARG A 217 -29.59 3.80 18.25
N LEU A 218 -29.22 3.91 16.98
CA LEU A 218 -27.93 4.46 16.56
C LEU A 218 -27.72 5.91 17.02
N PHE A 219 -28.74 6.77 16.95
CA PHE A 219 -28.64 8.14 17.48
C PHE A 219 -28.50 8.18 19.01
N GLU A 220 -29.20 7.30 19.72
CA GLU A 220 -29.16 7.21 21.18
C GLU A 220 -27.80 6.69 21.69
N GLU A 221 -27.24 5.68 21.02
CA GLU A 221 -25.91 5.11 21.31
C GLU A 221 -24.80 6.10 20.98
N PHE A 222 -24.86 6.76 19.81
CA PHE A 222 -23.85 7.72 19.38
C PHE A 222 -23.54 8.80 20.43
N SER A 223 -24.58 9.32 21.09
CA SER A 223 -24.43 10.33 22.15
C SER A 223 -23.69 9.78 23.37
N GLN A 224 -23.90 8.51 23.72
CA GLN A 224 -23.23 7.85 24.83
C GLN A 224 -21.76 7.56 24.49
N ASP A 225 -21.51 7.12 23.27
CA ASP A 225 -20.19 6.80 22.75
C ASP A 225 -19.29 8.04 22.70
N LEU A 226 -19.81 9.21 22.29
CA LEU A 226 -19.05 10.47 22.34
C LEU A 226 -18.57 10.80 23.76
N VAL A 227 -19.43 10.66 24.76
CA VAL A 227 -19.09 10.97 26.16
C VAL A 227 -18.08 9.97 26.73
N LEU A 228 -18.24 8.71 26.36
CA LEU A 228 -17.36 7.63 26.78
C LEU A 228 -15.97 7.79 26.16
N TYR A 229 -15.89 7.98 24.85
CA TYR A 229 -14.66 8.01 24.08
C TYR A 229 -13.84 9.28 24.26
N ALA A 230 -14.49 10.41 24.60
CA ALA A 230 -13.79 11.65 24.97
C ALA A 230 -12.79 11.47 26.13
N GLN A 231 -12.93 10.41 26.94
CA GLN A 231 -12.03 10.10 28.05
C GLN A 231 -10.75 9.38 27.61
N TRP A 232 -10.72 8.83 26.40
CA TRP A 232 -9.53 8.19 25.85
C TRP A 232 -8.50 9.25 25.47
N LYS A 233 -7.39 9.29 26.22
CA LYS A 233 -6.38 10.35 26.10
C LYS A 233 -5.82 10.53 24.69
N PRO A 234 -5.54 9.46 23.90
CA PRO A 234 -5.03 9.61 22.54
C PRO A 234 -6.06 10.13 21.52
N LEU A 235 -7.36 10.17 21.85
CA LEU A 235 -8.41 10.45 20.87
C LEU A 235 -8.18 11.75 20.11
N LYS A 236 -8.16 11.63 18.78
CA LYS A 236 -8.17 12.70 17.78
C LYS A 236 -9.35 12.55 16.83
N THR A 237 -9.69 11.30 16.49
CA THR A 237 -10.79 11.00 15.56
C THR A 237 -11.58 9.78 16.01
N LEU A 238 -12.91 9.91 16.04
CA LEU A 238 -13.84 8.80 16.17
C LEU A 238 -14.43 8.48 14.79
N ILE A 239 -14.18 7.27 14.29
CA ILE A 239 -14.78 6.78 13.04
C ILE A 239 -15.94 5.85 13.42
N TYR A 240 -17.16 6.28 13.12
CA TYR A 240 -18.39 5.55 13.42
C TYR A 240 -18.86 4.84 12.15
N VAL A 241 -18.61 3.53 12.08
CA VAL A 241 -18.90 2.70 10.90
C VAL A 241 -20.25 2.04 11.10
N ILE A 242 -21.19 2.28 10.18
CA ILE A 242 -22.54 1.69 10.21
C ILE A 242 -22.66 0.73 9.05
N TYR A 243 -22.59 -0.56 9.35
CA TYR A 243 -22.64 -1.64 8.37
C TYR A 243 -24.08 -2.05 8.06
N ASN A 244 -24.37 -2.30 6.79
CA ASN A 244 -25.70 -2.44 6.20
C ASN A 244 -26.56 -1.18 6.36
N SER A 245 -25.94 0.01 6.30
CA SER A 245 -26.68 1.27 6.50
C SER A 245 -27.83 1.48 5.51
N ALA A 246 -27.78 0.85 4.34
CA ALA A 246 -28.83 0.93 3.33
C ALA A 246 -30.20 0.40 3.81
N ASP A 247 -30.24 -0.40 4.87
CA ASP A 247 -31.47 -0.95 5.45
C ASP A 247 -32.16 0.02 6.44
N LEU A 248 -31.55 1.17 6.72
CA LEU A 248 -32.13 2.24 7.54
C LEU A 248 -33.18 3.05 6.76
N ARG A 249 -34.08 3.74 7.50
CA ARG A 249 -35.12 4.58 6.87
C ARG A 249 -34.55 5.82 6.18
N ASP A 250 -33.58 6.46 6.82
CA ASP A 250 -32.88 7.65 6.32
C ASP A 250 -31.43 7.60 6.81
N PRO A 251 -30.56 6.79 6.16
CA PRO A 251 -29.16 6.66 6.56
C PRO A 251 -28.38 7.96 6.40
N GLU A 252 -28.70 8.80 5.42
CA GLU A 252 -28.01 10.08 5.16
C GLU A 252 -28.17 11.06 6.34
N ALA A 253 -29.24 10.95 7.14
CA ALA A 253 -29.38 11.73 8.37
C ALA A 253 -28.23 11.50 9.37
N LEU A 254 -27.63 10.31 9.39
CA LEU A 254 -26.51 9.98 10.27
C LEU A 254 -25.20 10.63 9.79
N GLU A 255 -25.04 10.93 8.50
CA GLU A 255 -23.84 11.62 8.00
C GLU A 255 -23.65 12.99 8.64
N LYS A 256 -24.75 13.66 9.02
CA LYS A 256 -24.77 14.96 9.71
C LYS A 256 -24.10 14.94 11.09
N LEU A 257 -23.87 13.75 11.65
CA LEU A 257 -23.12 13.58 12.89
C LEU A 257 -21.60 13.74 12.67
N SER A 258 -21.12 13.67 11.42
CA SER A 258 -19.72 13.94 11.07
C SER A 258 -19.39 15.42 11.31
N SER A 259 -18.58 15.70 12.32
CA SER A 259 -18.30 17.06 12.76
C SER A 259 -17.07 17.14 13.65
N GLU A 260 -16.49 18.34 13.77
CA GLU A 260 -15.56 18.66 14.85
C GLU A 260 -16.35 18.78 16.16
N THR A 261 -15.97 18.01 17.18
CA THR A 261 -16.71 17.89 18.44
C THR A 261 -15.83 18.24 19.63
N GLU A 262 -16.40 18.86 20.67
CA GLU A 262 -15.73 19.10 21.96
C GLU A 262 -16.60 18.55 23.11
N ILE A 263 -16.07 17.59 23.86
CA ILE A 263 -16.73 17.01 25.05
C ILE A 263 -15.75 17.09 26.22
N ASN A 264 -16.18 17.63 27.35
CA ASN A 264 -15.35 17.76 28.57
C ASN A 264 -13.97 18.40 28.32
N GLY A 265 -13.90 19.38 27.41
CA GLY A 265 -12.67 20.09 27.02
C GLY A 265 -11.74 19.30 26.07
N LYS A 266 -12.12 18.09 25.66
CA LYS A 266 -11.41 17.27 24.67
C LYS A 266 -12.02 17.54 23.28
N ARG A 267 -11.20 18.05 22.36
CA ARG A 267 -11.57 18.22 20.94
C ARG A 267 -11.16 17.01 20.12
N PHE A 268 -12.04 16.54 19.24
CA PHE A 268 -11.79 15.46 18.31
C PHE A 268 -12.77 15.53 17.12
N ALA A 269 -12.35 14.98 15.98
CA ALA A 269 -13.20 14.85 14.80
C ALA A 269 -14.08 13.60 14.91
N VAL A 270 -15.30 13.69 14.39
CA VAL A 270 -16.19 12.55 14.22
C VAL A 270 -16.44 12.33 12.74
N LYS A 271 -16.32 11.08 12.29
CA LYS A 271 -16.56 10.69 10.91
C LYS A 271 -17.51 9.51 10.86
N VAL A 272 -18.65 9.68 10.20
CA VAL A 272 -19.61 8.61 9.97
C VAL A 272 -19.32 7.96 8.62
N VAL A 273 -19.22 6.63 8.62
CA VAL A 273 -18.96 5.82 7.42
C VAL A 273 -20.12 4.84 7.26
N LEU A 274 -21.00 5.14 6.31
CA LEU A 274 -22.14 4.32 5.92
C LEU A 274 -21.69 3.28 4.89
N VAL A 275 -21.82 1.98 5.19
CA VAL A 275 -21.34 0.86 4.35
C VAL A 275 -22.31 -0.31 4.28
#